data_AF-G0HH70-F1
#
_entry.id   AF-G0HH70-F1
#
_cell.length_a   1.000
_cell.length_b   1.000
_cell.length_c   1.000
_cell.angle_alpha   90.00
_cell.angle_beta   90.00
_cell.angle_gamma   90.00
#
_symmetry.space_group_name_H-M   'P 1'
#
loop_
_entity.id
_entity.type
_entity.pdbx_description
1 polymer ?
#
loop_
_entity_poly.entity_id
_entity_poly.type
_entity_poly.pdbx_seq_one_letter_code
_entity_poly.pdbx_strand_id
1 'polypeptide(L)'
;MDLTPLVDGVGSARLLDMVPGRSADAFGDWLDARGGTFRHRIRVVTMDGFTGYAKAATQHLTQARQVMDPFHVVHLAIDKLTACRQRVQNETMGHRGRSGDPLYGIRRILLTRKSLVTPANAVKLDDVLTSQAHLAVQVTWHFYQEILAAYQADRPRDGKLRMFKVIKALHVKIPNDLRELRVLGQTLWRRRADILAYFDTGASNGPVENINGKLEHLRGIALGFRNKANYILRSLIHSGGLREAINAL
;
A
#
# COMPACT_ATOMS: atom_id res chain seq x y z
N MET A 1 2.69 -2.29 -15.96
CA MET A 1 4.14 -2.41 -15.68
C MET A 1 4.54 -3.87 -15.75
N ASP A 2 5.78 -4.15 -16.08
CA ASP A 2 6.40 -5.48 -16.00
C ASP A 2 7.50 -5.46 -14.94
N LEU A 3 7.35 -6.34 -13.95
CA LEU A 3 8.28 -6.49 -12.83
C LEU A 3 9.24 -7.66 -13.02
N THR A 4 9.10 -8.45 -14.10
CA THR A 4 9.90 -9.66 -14.36
C THR A 4 11.41 -9.41 -14.27
N PRO A 5 11.98 -8.35 -14.88
CA PRO A 5 13.42 -8.12 -14.80
C PRO A 5 13.93 -7.89 -13.36
N LEU A 6 13.09 -7.28 -12.52
CA LEU A 6 13.41 -7.06 -11.10
C LEU A 6 13.35 -8.35 -10.31
N VAL A 7 12.34 -9.19 -10.56
CA VAL A 7 12.17 -10.50 -9.91
C VAL A 7 13.30 -11.45 -10.30
N ASP A 8 13.69 -11.45 -11.57
CA ASP A 8 14.75 -12.31 -12.11
C ASP A 8 16.16 -11.76 -11.81
N GLY A 9 16.28 -10.56 -11.24
CA GLY A 9 17.57 -9.92 -10.92
C GLY A 9 18.36 -9.47 -12.15
N VAL A 10 17.73 -9.40 -13.31
CA VAL A 10 18.37 -9.06 -14.60
C VAL A 10 18.19 -7.61 -15.02
N GLY A 11 17.40 -6.82 -14.28
CA GLY A 11 17.22 -5.41 -14.58
C GLY A 11 16.18 -4.69 -13.74
N SER A 12 15.81 -3.49 -14.20
CA SER A 12 14.78 -2.68 -13.57
C SER A 12 13.38 -2.99 -14.10
N ALA A 13 12.35 -2.74 -13.28
CA ALA A 13 10.97 -2.78 -13.74
C ALA A 13 10.77 -1.85 -14.94
N ARG A 14 9.84 -2.22 -15.84
CA ARG A 14 9.58 -1.47 -17.07
C ARG A 14 8.11 -1.17 -17.30
N LEU A 15 7.84 -0.05 -17.96
CA LEU A 15 6.52 0.33 -18.43
C LEU A 15 6.15 -0.50 -19.66
N LEU A 16 5.10 -1.30 -19.55
CA LEU A 16 4.56 -2.06 -20.69
C LEU A 16 3.67 -1.21 -21.57
N ASP A 17 2.79 -0.42 -20.96
CA ASP A 17 1.78 0.36 -21.67
C ASP A 17 1.16 1.43 -20.78
N MET A 18 0.46 2.39 -21.39
CA MET A 18 -0.33 3.44 -20.76
C MET A 18 -1.69 3.57 -21.45
N VAL A 19 -2.72 3.12 -20.76
CA VAL A 19 -4.10 3.11 -21.27
C VAL A 19 -4.89 4.25 -20.61
N PRO A 20 -5.71 5.01 -21.35
CA PRO A 20 -6.59 6.01 -20.75
C PRO A 20 -7.64 5.38 -19.83
N GLY A 21 -7.94 6.07 -18.74
CA GLY A 21 -8.99 5.68 -17.80
C GLY A 21 -8.46 4.91 -16.59
N ARG A 22 -9.33 4.82 -15.58
CA ARG A 22 -9.10 4.10 -14.32
C ARG A 22 -10.34 3.24 -14.00
N SER A 23 -10.72 2.36 -14.93
CA SER A 23 -11.86 1.45 -14.77
C SER A 23 -11.43 -0.01 -14.85
N ALA A 24 -12.29 -0.90 -14.33
CA ALA A 24 -12.11 -2.34 -14.51
C ALA A 24 -12.12 -2.69 -16.00
N ASP A 25 -13.03 -2.11 -16.76
CA ASP A 25 -13.21 -2.37 -18.19
C ASP A 25 -11.97 -1.97 -19.00
N ALA A 26 -11.41 -0.78 -18.76
CA ALA A 26 -10.19 -0.33 -19.45
C ALA A 26 -9.00 -1.27 -19.20
N PHE A 27 -8.90 -1.86 -18.00
CA PHE A 27 -7.87 -2.84 -17.70
C PHE A 27 -8.18 -4.22 -18.31
N GLY A 28 -9.44 -4.65 -18.29
CA GLY A 28 -9.92 -5.90 -18.89
C GLY A 28 -9.72 -5.92 -20.41
N ASP A 29 -10.19 -4.89 -21.11
CA ASP A 29 -10.06 -4.73 -22.55
C ASP A 29 -8.58 -4.76 -22.98
N TRP A 30 -7.72 -4.09 -22.20
CA TRP A 30 -6.28 -4.10 -22.46
C TRP A 30 -5.68 -5.50 -22.33
N LEU A 31 -6.08 -6.26 -21.30
CA LEU A 31 -5.62 -7.64 -21.11
C LEU A 31 -6.12 -8.57 -22.21
N ASP A 32 -7.37 -8.42 -22.64
CA ASP A 32 -7.97 -9.23 -23.69
C ASP A 32 -7.29 -8.99 -25.05
N ALA A 33 -6.93 -7.74 -25.35
CA ALA A 33 -6.18 -7.38 -26.56
C ALA A 33 -4.78 -8.02 -26.63
N ARG A 34 -4.19 -8.50 -25.52
CA ARG A 34 -2.92 -9.24 -25.51
C ARG A 34 -3.08 -10.75 -25.73
N GLY A 35 -4.32 -11.25 -25.70
CA GLY A 35 -4.65 -12.65 -25.95
C GLY A 35 -4.40 -13.58 -24.75
N GLY A 36 -4.92 -14.81 -24.87
CA GLY A 36 -4.85 -15.83 -23.82
C GLY A 36 -3.42 -16.14 -23.39
N THR A 37 -2.51 -16.37 -24.34
CA THR A 37 -1.12 -16.78 -24.06
C THR A 37 -0.40 -15.77 -23.16
N PHE A 38 -0.59 -14.47 -23.39
CA PHE A 38 0.00 -13.43 -22.54
C PHE A 38 -0.53 -13.53 -21.11
N ARG A 39 -1.85 -13.60 -20.94
CA ARG A 39 -2.50 -13.65 -19.62
C ARG A 39 -2.10 -14.87 -18.79
N HIS A 40 -1.98 -16.05 -19.41
CA HIS A 40 -1.58 -17.28 -18.72
C HIS A 40 -0.12 -17.27 -18.25
N ARG A 41 0.73 -16.43 -18.85
CA ARG A 41 2.12 -16.25 -18.42
C ARG A 41 2.25 -15.34 -17.20
N ILE A 42 1.22 -14.56 -16.86
CA ILE A 42 1.24 -13.69 -15.69
C ILE A 42 1.07 -14.54 -14.43
N ARG A 43 2.11 -14.61 -13.61
CA ARG A 43 2.11 -15.41 -12.37
C ARG A 43 1.72 -14.62 -11.13
N VAL A 44 2.06 -13.34 -11.09
CA VAL A 44 1.80 -12.46 -9.94
C VAL A 44 1.31 -11.11 -10.46
N VAL A 45 0.28 -10.56 -9.81
CA VAL A 45 -0.21 -9.20 -10.06
C VAL A 45 -0.29 -8.45 -8.74
N THR A 46 0.52 -7.41 -8.62
CA THR A 46 0.42 -6.44 -7.52
C THR A 46 -0.46 -5.28 -7.97
N MET A 47 -1.34 -4.83 -7.08
CA MET A 47 -2.33 -3.80 -7.39
C MET A 47 -2.53 -2.86 -6.21
N ASP A 48 -2.95 -1.64 -6.53
CA ASP A 48 -3.39 -0.67 -5.53
C ASP A 48 -4.69 -1.14 -4.85
N GLY A 49 -5.13 -0.40 -3.83
CA GLY A 49 -6.39 -0.69 -3.14
C GLY A 49 -7.66 -0.52 -3.99
N PHE A 50 -7.56 -0.17 -5.28
CA PHE A 50 -8.70 0.10 -6.14
C PHE A 50 -9.46 -1.19 -6.47
N THR A 51 -10.75 -1.21 -6.13
CA THR A 51 -11.61 -2.39 -6.30
C THR A 51 -11.83 -2.78 -7.75
N GLY A 52 -11.79 -1.82 -8.68
CA GLY A 52 -11.96 -2.08 -10.11
C GLY A 52 -10.84 -2.96 -10.69
N TYR A 53 -9.58 -2.71 -10.31
CA TYR A 53 -8.45 -3.52 -10.77
C TYR A 53 -8.45 -4.91 -10.15
N ALA A 54 -8.83 -5.05 -8.88
CA ALA A 54 -8.99 -6.37 -8.25
C ALA A 54 -10.07 -7.21 -8.95
N LYS A 55 -11.20 -6.59 -9.31
CA LYS A 55 -12.27 -7.27 -10.07
C LYS A 55 -11.77 -7.74 -11.43
N ALA A 56 -11.17 -6.85 -12.22
CA ALA A 56 -10.65 -7.19 -13.54
C ALA A 56 -9.51 -8.22 -13.48
N ALA A 57 -8.59 -8.13 -12.52
CA ALA A 57 -7.56 -9.15 -12.31
C ALA A 57 -8.17 -10.52 -11.98
N THR A 58 -9.21 -10.57 -11.13
CA THR A 58 -9.91 -11.82 -10.82
C THR A 58 -10.57 -12.44 -12.04
N GLN A 59 -11.14 -11.61 -12.93
CA GLN A 59 -11.84 -12.07 -14.13
C GLN A 59 -10.89 -12.50 -15.26
N HIS A 60 -9.83 -11.71 -15.52
CA HIS A 60 -8.97 -11.90 -16.69
C HIS A 60 -7.65 -12.63 -16.37
N LEU A 61 -7.21 -12.65 -15.11
CA LEU A 61 -5.93 -13.24 -14.68
C LEU A 61 -6.15 -14.37 -13.65
N THR A 62 -6.96 -15.35 -13.99
CA THR A 62 -7.42 -16.42 -13.09
C THR A 62 -6.29 -17.28 -12.50
N GLN A 63 -5.14 -17.37 -13.18
CA GLN A 63 -3.96 -18.11 -12.71
C GLN A 63 -2.95 -17.23 -11.96
N ALA A 64 -3.13 -15.90 -11.98
CA ALA A 64 -2.19 -14.99 -11.35
C ALA A 64 -2.50 -14.84 -9.86
N ARG A 65 -1.44 -14.92 -9.05
CA ARG A 65 -1.54 -14.60 -7.64
C ARG A 65 -1.68 -13.09 -7.44
N GLN A 66 -2.78 -12.68 -6.85
CA GLN A 66 -3.01 -11.27 -6.51
C GLN A 66 -2.26 -10.91 -5.23
N VAL A 67 -1.62 -9.74 -5.23
CA VAL A 67 -0.90 -9.19 -4.08
C VAL A 67 -1.46 -7.80 -3.79
N MET A 68 -1.90 -7.60 -2.55
CA MET A 68 -2.26 -6.27 -2.07
C MET A 68 -0.98 -5.58 -1.60
N ASP A 69 -0.70 -4.44 -2.21
CA ASP A 69 0.52 -3.70 -1.97
C ASP A 69 0.70 -3.30 -0.48
N PRO A 70 1.88 -3.54 0.13
CA PRO A 70 2.12 -3.24 1.55
C PRO A 70 1.87 -1.78 1.93
N PHE A 71 2.18 -0.83 1.05
CA PHE A 71 1.96 0.60 1.34
C PHE A 71 0.47 0.88 1.54
N HIS A 72 -0.42 0.26 0.74
CA HIS A 72 -1.86 0.40 0.91
C HIS A 72 -2.37 -0.23 2.21
N VAL A 73 -1.83 -1.38 2.61
CA VAL A 73 -2.19 -2.03 3.89
C VAL A 73 -1.79 -1.16 5.07
N VAL A 74 -0.58 -0.59 5.03
CA VAL A 74 -0.09 0.35 6.05
C VAL A 74 -0.94 1.61 6.07
N HIS A 75 -1.29 2.17 4.91
CA HIS A 75 -2.12 3.38 4.82
C HIS A 75 -3.51 3.16 5.42
N LEU A 76 -4.15 2.01 5.17
CA LEU A 76 -5.42 1.65 5.82
C LEU A 76 -5.30 1.68 7.35
N ALA A 77 -4.19 1.18 7.92
CA ALA A 77 -3.96 1.22 9.36
C ALA A 77 -3.71 2.65 9.86
N ILE A 78 -2.96 3.47 9.13
CA ILE A 78 -2.71 4.89 9.44
C ILE A 78 -4.02 5.69 9.46
N ASP A 79 -4.91 5.47 8.49
CA ASP A 79 -6.19 6.15 8.40
C ASP A 79 -7.05 5.84 9.63
N LYS A 80 -7.08 4.57 10.07
CA LYS A 80 -7.84 4.14 11.25
C LYS A 80 -7.22 4.62 12.55
N LEU A 81 -5.89 4.65 12.66
CA LEU A 81 -5.19 5.27 13.79
C LEU A 81 -5.49 6.77 13.87
N THR A 82 -5.45 7.47 12.73
CA THR A 82 -5.73 8.90 12.66
C THR A 82 -7.17 9.21 13.04
N ALA A 83 -8.13 8.45 12.53
CA ALA A 83 -9.55 8.59 12.87
C ALA A 83 -9.80 8.33 14.36
N CYS A 84 -9.25 7.24 14.91
CA CYS A 84 -9.38 6.89 16.33
C CYS A 84 -8.82 8.01 17.23
N ARG A 85 -7.62 8.50 16.90
CA ARG A 85 -7.00 9.63 17.61
C ARG A 85 -7.86 10.89 17.57
N GLN A 86 -8.42 11.23 16.40
CA GLN A 86 -9.28 12.41 16.25
C GLN A 86 -10.57 12.28 17.04
N ARG A 87 -11.22 11.10 16.99
CA ARG A 87 -12.44 10.82 17.73
C ARG A 87 -12.21 10.93 19.23
N VAL A 88 -11.25 10.19 19.77
CA VAL A 88 -10.94 10.20 21.21
C VAL A 88 -10.59 11.61 21.68
N GLN A 89 -9.81 12.36 20.89
CA GLN A 89 -9.49 13.74 21.22
C GLN A 89 -10.72 14.66 21.27
N ASN A 90 -11.65 14.52 20.32
CA ASN A 90 -12.90 15.28 20.36
C ASN A 90 -13.76 14.88 21.56
N GLU A 91 -13.84 13.58 21.89
CA GLU A 91 -14.61 13.05 23.01
C GLU A 91 -14.05 13.53 24.37
N THR A 92 -12.72 13.64 24.51
CA THR A 92 -12.09 14.03 25.79
C THR A 92 -11.94 15.54 25.95
N MET A 93 -11.76 16.30 24.86
CA MET A 93 -11.49 17.74 24.91
C MET A 93 -12.66 18.61 24.43
N GLY A 94 -13.70 18.01 23.83
CA GLY A 94 -14.86 18.72 23.29
C GLY A 94 -14.60 19.52 22.00
N HIS A 95 -13.41 19.39 21.39
CA HIS A 95 -13.07 20.12 20.17
C HIS A 95 -12.06 19.38 19.29
N ARG A 96 -11.97 19.80 18.01
CA ARG A 96 -10.93 19.34 17.08
C ARG A 96 -9.54 19.62 17.62
N GLY A 97 -8.63 18.69 17.39
CA GLY A 97 -7.28 18.79 17.95
C GLY A 97 -6.46 19.99 17.47
N ARG A 98 -5.80 20.64 18.43
CA ARG A 98 -4.96 21.84 18.27
C ARG A 98 -3.69 21.76 19.12
N SER A 99 -2.82 22.77 18.98
CA SER A 99 -1.61 22.89 19.78
C SER A 99 -1.94 22.91 21.28
N GLY A 100 -1.14 22.21 22.09
CA GLY A 100 -1.38 22.01 23.53
C GLY A 100 -2.10 20.71 23.87
N ASP A 101 -2.90 20.15 22.96
CA ASP A 101 -3.66 18.94 23.27
C ASP A 101 -2.75 17.68 23.27
N PRO A 102 -2.92 16.74 24.23
CA PRO A 102 -2.03 15.58 24.37
C PRO A 102 -1.93 14.71 23.10
N LEU A 103 -3.08 14.24 22.58
CA LEU A 103 -3.14 13.38 21.40
C LEU A 103 -2.71 14.10 20.10
N TYR A 104 -2.93 15.41 20.00
CA TYR A 104 -2.45 16.19 18.86
C TYR A 104 -0.93 16.38 18.91
N GLY A 105 -0.37 16.55 20.11
CA GLY A 105 1.06 16.71 20.37
C GLY A 105 1.90 15.50 19.98
N ILE A 106 1.33 14.29 19.98
CA ILE A 106 2.01 13.04 19.59
C ILE A 106 1.63 12.54 18.19
N ARG A 107 0.79 13.26 17.43
CA ARG A 107 0.21 12.77 16.16
C ARG A 107 1.23 12.28 15.12
N ARG A 108 2.41 12.90 15.07
CA ARG A 108 3.49 12.49 14.16
C ARG A 108 4.28 11.31 14.71
N ILE A 109 4.52 11.29 16.02
CA ILE A 109 5.26 10.22 16.70
C ILE A 109 4.47 8.90 16.63
N LEU A 110 3.13 8.96 16.68
CA LEU A 110 2.26 7.80 16.48
C LEU A 110 2.50 7.07 15.15
N LEU A 111 2.90 7.80 14.11
CA LEU A 111 3.16 7.22 12.78
C LEU A 111 4.60 6.68 12.64
N THR A 112 5.49 7.05 13.56
CA THR A 112 6.87 6.57 13.57
C THR A 112 6.92 5.12 14.03
N ARG A 113 7.69 4.31 13.30
CA ARG A 113 8.01 2.92 13.68
C ARG A 113 8.71 2.90 15.04
N LYS A 114 8.32 2.00 15.95
CA LYS A 114 8.88 1.86 17.30
C LYS A 114 10.41 1.90 17.34
N SER A 115 11.09 1.19 16.44
CA SER A 115 12.56 1.13 16.39
C SER A 115 13.26 2.45 15.98
N LEU A 116 12.51 3.42 15.46
CA LEU A 116 13.01 4.73 15.02
C LEU A 116 12.55 5.86 15.97
N VAL A 117 11.81 5.54 17.03
CA VAL A 117 11.38 6.52 18.02
C VAL A 117 12.56 6.85 18.93
N THR A 118 12.90 8.14 19.05
CA THR A 118 13.94 8.59 19.98
C THR A 118 13.50 8.37 21.43
N PRO A 119 14.43 8.19 22.39
CA PRO A 119 14.08 7.98 23.80
C PRO A 119 13.13 9.06 24.36
N ALA A 120 13.38 10.33 24.04
CA ALA A 120 12.51 11.44 24.46
C ALA A 120 11.08 11.33 23.88
N ASN A 121 10.94 10.91 22.63
CA ASN A 121 9.63 10.70 22.02
C ASN A 121 8.94 9.43 22.53
N ALA A 122 9.69 8.43 22.99
CA ALA A 122 9.13 7.23 23.61
C ALA A 122 8.49 7.55 24.96
N VAL A 123 9.17 8.33 25.82
CA VAL A 123 8.61 8.84 27.08
C VAL A 123 7.33 9.65 26.80
N LYS A 124 7.38 10.57 25.84
CA LYS A 124 6.21 11.38 25.47
C LYS A 124 5.03 10.54 24.94
N LEU A 125 5.30 9.45 24.22
CA LEU A 125 4.25 8.52 23.80
C LEU A 125 3.62 7.82 25.01
N ASP A 126 4.45 7.34 25.93
CA ASP A 126 4.00 6.63 27.12
C ASP A 126 3.16 7.51 28.04
N ASP A 127 3.65 8.72 28.35
CA ASP A 127 2.95 9.72 29.17
C ASP A 127 1.53 10.00 28.66
N VAL A 128 1.36 10.06 27.33
CA VAL A 128 0.06 10.31 26.72
C VAL A 128 -0.77 9.03 26.62
N LEU A 129 -0.22 7.92 26.15
CA LEU A 129 -0.99 6.71 25.82
C LEU A 129 -1.39 5.88 27.04
N THR A 130 -0.73 6.02 28.18
CA THR A 130 -1.05 5.27 29.41
C THR A 130 -2.29 5.80 30.14
N SER A 131 -2.80 6.98 29.75
CA SER A 131 -4.09 7.47 30.24
C SER A 131 -5.24 6.55 29.84
N GLN A 132 -6.13 6.22 30.79
CA GLN A 132 -7.34 5.44 30.53
C GLN A 132 -8.21 6.05 29.43
N ALA A 133 -8.26 7.38 29.35
CA ALA A 133 -9.00 8.10 28.32
C ALA A 133 -8.44 7.86 26.90
N HIS A 134 -7.20 7.40 26.78
CA HIS A 134 -6.51 7.19 25.50
C HIS A 134 -6.31 5.71 25.14
N LEU A 135 -6.89 4.78 25.92
CA LEU A 135 -6.74 3.33 25.72
C LEU A 135 -7.06 2.89 24.27
N ALA A 136 -8.14 3.41 23.68
CA ALA A 136 -8.51 3.08 22.30
C ALA A 136 -7.42 3.48 21.28
N VAL A 137 -6.75 4.62 21.49
CA VAL A 137 -5.64 5.07 20.64
C VAL A 137 -4.41 4.19 20.86
N GLN A 138 -4.10 3.84 22.11
CA GLN A 138 -2.98 2.97 22.46
C GLN A 138 -3.11 1.58 21.79
N VAL A 139 -4.28 0.96 21.89
CA VAL A 139 -4.57 -0.34 21.25
C VAL A 139 -4.50 -0.22 19.72
N THR A 140 -5.06 0.85 19.15
CA THR A 140 -5.01 1.07 17.69
C THR A 140 -3.58 1.25 17.20
N TRP A 141 -2.77 2.02 17.94
CA TRP A 141 -1.35 2.21 17.65
C TRP A 141 -0.57 0.89 17.77
N HIS A 142 -0.87 0.06 18.77
CA HIS A 142 -0.25 -1.26 18.90
C HIS A 142 -0.45 -2.10 17.63
N PHE A 143 -1.69 -2.22 17.13
CA PHE A 143 -1.96 -2.97 15.91
C PHE A 143 -1.28 -2.38 14.66
N TYR A 144 -1.23 -1.05 14.55
CA TYR A 144 -0.45 -0.39 13.48
C TYR A 144 1.04 -0.79 13.54
N GLN A 145 1.64 -0.79 14.71
CA GLN A 145 3.05 -1.18 14.89
C GLN A 145 3.27 -2.68 14.62
N GLU A 146 2.31 -3.54 14.96
CA GLU A 146 2.38 -4.98 14.62
C GLU A 146 2.30 -5.24 13.10
N ILE A 147 1.49 -4.46 12.37
CA ILE A 147 1.45 -4.49 10.89
C ILE A 147 2.82 -4.10 10.33
N LEU A 148 3.39 -2.99 10.81
CA LEU A 148 4.73 -2.55 10.40
C LEU A 148 5.79 -3.62 10.67
N ALA A 149 5.75 -4.22 11.85
CA ALA A 149 6.73 -5.20 12.27
C ALA A 149 6.60 -6.53 11.52
N ALA A 150 5.40 -6.89 11.06
CA ALA A 150 5.21 -8.03 10.16
C ALA A 150 5.94 -7.82 8.82
N TYR A 151 5.81 -6.64 8.21
CA TYR A 151 6.49 -6.32 6.95
C TYR A 151 8.02 -6.14 7.08
N GLN A 152 8.54 -5.98 8.29
CA GLN A 152 9.98 -5.84 8.55
C GLN A 152 10.65 -7.11 9.05
N ALA A 153 9.91 -8.21 9.17
CA ALA A 153 10.50 -9.46 9.63
C ALA A 153 11.60 -9.90 8.66
N ASP A 154 12.78 -10.26 9.19
CA ASP A 154 13.92 -10.69 8.37
C ASP A 154 13.58 -11.91 7.52
N ARG A 155 12.74 -12.81 8.05
CA ARG A 155 12.23 -13.99 7.36
C ARG A 155 10.79 -13.75 6.91
N PRO A 156 10.49 -13.88 5.60
CA PRO A 156 9.13 -13.70 5.09
C PRO A 156 8.10 -14.62 5.76
N ARG A 157 8.49 -15.84 6.12
CA ARG A 157 7.63 -16.80 6.86
C ARG A 157 7.18 -16.25 8.22
N ASP A 158 8.09 -15.62 8.95
CA ASP A 158 7.80 -15.07 10.28
C ASP A 158 6.91 -13.83 10.15
N GLY A 159 7.20 -12.98 9.16
CA GLY A 159 6.36 -11.85 8.78
C GLY A 159 4.93 -12.28 8.41
N LYS A 160 4.79 -13.32 7.60
CA LYS A 160 3.49 -13.89 7.20
C LYS A 160 2.69 -14.39 8.40
N LEU A 161 3.35 -15.14 9.29
CA LEU A 161 2.70 -15.66 10.50
C LEU A 161 2.26 -14.50 11.41
N ARG A 162 3.11 -13.49 11.59
CA ARG A 162 2.78 -12.29 12.38
C ARG A 162 1.60 -11.53 11.77
N MET A 163 1.62 -11.29 10.45
CA MET A 163 0.53 -10.63 9.74
C MET A 163 -0.78 -11.41 9.89
N PHE A 164 -0.76 -12.74 9.71
CA PHE A 164 -1.96 -13.56 9.90
C PHE A 164 -2.52 -13.46 11.32
N LYS A 165 -1.66 -13.49 12.34
CA LYS A 165 -2.07 -13.32 13.75
C LYS A 165 -2.73 -11.97 13.98
N VAL A 166 -2.16 -10.89 13.43
CA VAL A 166 -2.73 -9.54 13.48
C VAL A 166 -4.11 -9.49 12.83
N ILE A 167 -4.21 -9.97 11.58
CA ILE A 167 -5.47 -9.99 10.83
C ILE A 167 -6.54 -10.79 11.58
N LYS A 168 -6.18 -11.97 12.11
CA LYS A 168 -7.10 -12.82 12.89
C LYS A 168 -7.55 -12.13 14.17
N ALA A 169 -6.62 -11.52 14.92
CA ALA A 169 -6.94 -10.79 16.15
C ALA A 169 -7.89 -9.61 15.89
N LEU A 170 -7.62 -8.82 14.85
CA LEU A 170 -8.49 -7.71 14.44
C LEU A 170 -9.88 -8.16 13.98
N HIS A 171 -9.99 -9.39 13.46
CA HIS A 171 -11.27 -9.93 12.99
C HIS A 171 -12.14 -10.47 14.13
N VAL A 172 -11.56 -11.17 15.11
CA VAL A 172 -12.34 -11.96 16.10
C VAL A 172 -12.28 -11.44 17.54
N LYS A 173 -11.34 -10.55 17.89
CA LYS A 173 -11.08 -10.15 19.28
C LYS A 173 -11.34 -8.67 19.58
N ILE A 174 -11.92 -7.92 18.65
CA ILE A 174 -12.09 -6.47 18.79
C ILE A 174 -13.48 -6.15 19.36
N PRO A 175 -13.58 -5.49 20.53
CA PRO A 175 -14.86 -5.09 21.09
C PRO A 175 -15.51 -3.94 20.30
N ASN A 176 -16.80 -3.70 20.56
CA ASN A 176 -17.64 -2.81 19.73
C ASN A 176 -17.27 -1.33 19.81
N ASP A 177 -16.67 -0.92 20.92
CA ASP A 177 -16.17 0.43 21.20
C ASP A 177 -14.93 0.79 20.34
N LEU A 178 -14.13 -0.20 19.92
CA LEU A 178 -12.99 -0.02 19.01
C LEU A 178 -13.43 -0.04 17.54
N ARG A 179 -14.31 0.90 17.19
CA ARG A 179 -14.99 1.00 15.88
C ARG A 179 -14.02 1.04 14.71
N GLU A 180 -12.94 1.82 14.80
CA GLU A 180 -11.95 1.96 13.73
C GLU A 180 -11.19 0.66 13.45
N LEU A 181 -10.84 -0.08 14.51
CA LEU A 181 -10.18 -1.38 14.40
C LEU A 181 -11.10 -2.46 13.85
N ARG A 182 -12.41 -2.42 14.14
CA ARG A 182 -13.37 -3.33 13.51
C ARG A 182 -13.42 -3.16 12.00
N VAL A 183 -13.48 -1.91 11.53
CA VAL A 183 -13.49 -1.61 10.09
C VAL A 183 -12.17 -2.04 9.44
N LEU A 184 -11.03 -1.82 10.12
CA LEU A 184 -9.73 -2.32 9.67
C LEU A 184 -9.75 -3.85 9.55
N GLY A 185 -10.14 -4.54 10.62
CA GLY A 185 -10.18 -6.00 10.70
C GLY A 185 -11.05 -6.64 9.63
N GLN A 186 -12.24 -6.09 9.36
CA GLN A 186 -13.10 -6.54 8.26
C GLN A 186 -12.42 -6.39 6.89
N THR A 187 -11.78 -5.24 6.65
CA THR A 187 -11.07 -4.97 5.39
C THR A 187 -9.90 -5.94 5.19
N LEU A 188 -9.05 -6.08 6.22
CA LEU A 188 -7.89 -6.97 6.16
C LEU A 188 -8.31 -8.44 6.06
N TRP A 189 -9.37 -8.87 6.76
CA TRP A 189 -9.87 -10.24 6.68
C TRP A 189 -10.36 -10.59 5.27
N ARG A 190 -11.12 -9.68 4.64
CA ARG A 190 -11.62 -9.85 3.28
C ARG A 190 -10.48 -9.97 2.25
N ARG A 191 -9.40 -9.19 2.43
CA ARG A 191 -8.24 -9.17 1.53
C ARG A 191 -7.05 -10.02 2.01
N ARG A 192 -7.24 -10.86 3.03
CA ARG A 192 -6.14 -11.56 3.72
C ARG A 192 -5.29 -12.41 2.80
N ALA A 193 -5.88 -13.05 1.79
CA ALA A 193 -5.14 -13.88 0.83
C ALA A 193 -4.13 -13.02 0.04
N ASP A 194 -4.58 -11.88 -0.47
CA ASP A 194 -3.77 -10.93 -1.23
C ASP A 194 -2.70 -10.26 -0.36
N ILE A 195 -3.01 -9.96 0.90
CA ILE A 195 -2.06 -9.37 1.86
C ILE A 195 -0.96 -10.39 2.21
N LEU A 196 -1.34 -11.63 2.50
CA LEU A 196 -0.40 -12.69 2.84
C LEU A 196 0.42 -13.17 1.64
N ALA A 197 -0.04 -12.90 0.42
CA ALA A 197 0.68 -13.21 -0.81
C ALA A 197 2.00 -12.47 -0.93
N TYR A 198 2.08 -11.23 -0.43
CA TYR A 198 3.32 -10.45 -0.40
C TYR A 198 4.49 -11.25 0.21
N PHE A 199 4.25 -11.97 1.31
CA PHE A 199 5.30 -12.71 2.00
C PHE A 199 5.80 -13.96 1.26
N ASP A 200 5.06 -14.41 0.25
CA ASP A 200 5.49 -15.53 -0.60
C ASP A 200 6.14 -15.03 -1.90
N THR A 201 5.81 -13.83 -2.37
CA THR A 201 6.21 -13.33 -3.69
C THR A 201 7.21 -12.18 -3.66
N GLY A 202 7.27 -11.40 -2.57
CA GLY A 202 8.02 -10.14 -2.48
C GLY A 202 7.51 -9.00 -3.37
N ALA A 203 6.59 -9.28 -4.30
CA ALA A 203 6.01 -8.31 -5.23
C ALA A 203 5.30 -7.15 -4.51
N SER A 204 5.59 -5.92 -4.94
CA SER A 204 4.96 -4.68 -4.44
C SER A 204 4.83 -3.67 -5.57
N ASN A 205 4.03 -2.62 -5.35
CA ASN A 205 3.92 -1.51 -6.31
C ASN A 205 5.09 -0.52 -6.21
N GLY A 206 6.06 -0.71 -5.32
CA GLY A 206 7.21 0.20 -5.18
C GLY A 206 7.92 0.55 -6.49
N PRO A 207 8.24 -0.42 -7.37
CA PRO A 207 8.82 -0.13 -8.69
C PRO A 207 7.88 0.64 -9.61
N VAL A 208 6.57 0.44 -9.49
CA VAL A 208 5.54 1.18 -10.24
C VAL A 208 5.58 2.65 -9.83
N GLU A 209 5.64 2.95 -8.53
CA GLU A 209 5.72 4.32 -8.01
C GLU A 209 7.02 5.03 -8.43
N ASN A 210 8.15 4.31 -8.50
CA ASN A 210 9.39 4.86 -9.03
C ASN A 210 9.23 5.29 -10.50
N ILE A 211 8.63 4.43 -11.34
CA ILE A 211 8.37 4.78 -12.73
C ILE A 211 7.37 5.94 -12.81
N ASN A 212 6.28 5.93 -12.05
CA ASN A 212 5.32 7.04 -12.01
C ASN A 212 6.02 8.36 -11.65
N GLY A 213 6.91 8.37 -10.66
CA GLY A 213 7.71 9.54 -10.32
C GLY A 213 8.59 10.04 -11.48
N LYS A 214 9.22 9.13 -12.22
CA LYS A 214 9.98 9.47 -13.45
C LYS A 214 9.06 10.08 -14.53
N LEU A 215 7.86 9.55 -14.69
CA LEU A 215 6.89 10.06 -15.66
C LEU A 215 6.35 11.45 -15.26
N GLU A 216 6.12 11.70 -13.96
CA GLU A 216 5.75 13.02 -13.46
C GLU A 216 6.88 14.03 -13.66
N HIS A 217 8.12 13.65 -13.41
CA HIS A 217 9.28 14.49 -13.71
C HIS A 217 9.38 14.81 -15.22
N LEU A 218 9.17 13.80 -16.07
CA LEU A 218 9.13 13.97 -17.52
C LEU A 218 8.04 14.96 -17.96
N ARG A 219 6.84 14.89 -17.36
CA ARG A 219 5.76 15.87 -17.61
C ARG A 219 6.17 17.28 -17.20
N GLY A 220 6.89 17.42 -16.09
CA GLY A 220 7.44 18.69 -15.61
C GLY A 220 8.43 19.30 -16.60
N ILE A 221 9.41 18.51 -17.09
CA ILE A 221 10.39 18.97 -18.09
C ILE A 221 9.71 19.36 -19.40
N ALA A 222 8.71 18.61 -19.84
CA ALA A 222 8.03 18.85 -21.11
C ALA A 222 7.10 20.08 -21.07
N LEU A 223 6.89 20.73 -19.91
CA LEU A 223 5.89 21.78 -19.69
C LEU A 223 4.47 21.34 -20.12
N GLY A 224 4.20 20.03 -19.98
CA GLY A 224 2.96 19.39 -20.40
C GLY A 224 2.99 18.85 -21.84
N PHE A 225 2.26 17.76 -22.05
CA PHE A 225 2.07 17.16 -23.37
C PHE A 225 0.72 17.58 -23.94
N ARG A 226 0.71 18.10 -25.18
CA ARG A 226 -0.53 18.45 -25.90
C ARG A 226 -1.15 17.25 -26.63
N ASN A 227 -0.38 16.18 -26.84
CA ASN A 227 -0.80 14.98 -27.54
C ASN A 227 -0.52 13.75 -26.68
N LYS A 228 -1.55 12.93 -26.46
CA LYS A 228 -1.49 11.72 -25.66
C LYS A 228 -0.59 10.64 -26.27
N ALA A 229 -0.61 10.44 -27.58
CA ALA A 229 0.26 9.47 -28.25
C ALA A 229 1.74 9.83 -28.03
N ASN A 230 2.08 11.13 -28.11
CA ASN A 230 3.44 11.60 -27.82
C ASN A 230 3.83 11.36 -26.36
N TYR A 231 2.90 11.57 -25.43
CA TYR A 231 3.13 11.28 -24.01
C TYR A 231 3.40 9.79 -23.76
N ILE A 232 2.58 8.91 -24.34
CA ILE A 232 2.73 7.45 -24.22
C ILE A 232 4.08 7.03 -24.82
N LEU A 233 4.38 7.45 -26.05
CA LEU A 233 5.62 7.09 -26.72
C LEU A 233 6.85 7.55 -25.92
N ARG A 234 6.85 8.80 -25.44
CA ARG A 234 7.96 9.33 -24.63
C ARG A 234 8.13 8.58 -23.32
N SER A 235 7.02 8.18 -22.69
CA SER A 235 7.02 7.39 -21.46
C SER A 235 7.59 5.98 -21.70
N LEU A 236 7.21 5.32 -22.80
CA LEU A 236 7.73 4.01 -23.19
C LEU A 236 9.23 4.07 -23.54
N ILE A 237 9.69 5.10 -24.24
CA ILE A 237 11.12 5.30 -24.51
C ILE A 237 11.91 5.47 -23.20
N HIS A 238 11.37 6.26 -22.27
CA HIS A 238 12.07 6.59 -21.04
C HIS A 238 12.07 5.44 -20.02
N SER A 239 10.97 4.69 -19.92
CA SER A 239 10.74 3.72 -18.83
C SER A 239 10.32 2.33 -19.29
N GLY A 240 10.18 2.08 -20.60
CA GLY A 240 9.82 0.76 -21.15
C GLY A 240 11.00 -0.19 -21.33
N GLY A 241 12.23 0.22 -20.97
CA GLY A 241 13.43 -0.59 -21.17
C GLY A 241 13.85 -0.69 -22.64
N LEU A 242 13.42 0.25 -23.49
CA LEU A 242 13.68 0.26 -24.92
C LEU A 242 15.00 0.97 -25.30
N ARG A 243 15.79 1.43 -24.32
CA ARG A 243 17.02 2.21 -24.57
C ARG A 243 18.03 1.47 -25.45
N GLU A 244 18.21 0.16 -25.22
CA GLU A 244 19.14 -0.63 -26.03
C GLU A 244 18.60 -0.93 -27.43
N ALA A 245 17.28 -1.03 -27.60
CA ALA A 245 16.66 -1.20 -28.91
C ALA A 245 16.68 0.08 -29.76
N ILE A 246 16.77 1.25 -29.13
CA ILE A 246 16.78 2.56 -29.80
C ILE A 246 18.21 2.99 -30.19
N ASN A 247 19.22 2.63 -29.40
CA ASN A 247 20.63 2.95 -29.70
C ASN A 247 21.29 1.98 -30.71
N ALA A 248 20.53 1.01 -31.24
CA ALA A 248 20.97 0.06 -32.27
C ALA A 248 20.54 0.47 -33.70
N LEU A 249 19.98 1.67 -33.87
CA LEU A 249 19.65 2.33 -35.13
C LEU A 249 20.58 3.53 -35.35
#